data_AF-A0A8E2E7Z4-F1
#
_entry.id   AF-A0A8E2E7Z4-F1
#
_cell.length_a   1.000
_cell.length_b   1.000
_cell.length_c   1.000
_cell.angle_alpha   90.00
_cell.angle_beta   90.00
_cell.angle_gamma   90.00
#
_symmetry.space_group_name_H-M   'P 1'
#
loop_
_entity.id
_entity.type
_entity.pdbx_description
1 polymer ?
#
loop_
_entity_poly.entity_id
_entity_poly.type
_entity_poly.pdbx_seq_one_letter_code
_entity_poly.pdbx_strand_id
1 'polypeptide(L)'
;MGDLYVIRRAEWVSSLWKESVNSSSTKLHSFAFDRLFGMPTQALTWYAEDHSRFATKPHPNSRVRPNNRVDRITHQAPKEFLSGPASAPMSDRFTANIVERFSQLKMDNEWTKITDLLEFFQVEMIPANLEAMYGPAMLAQHPEFCHDFWLFNSSPSFSRRFPRWMIPKAYAARERLLGSIKHRQKYIASHNISMEEGPGCDSDVYWSPSTIKKWHDRFLRMDGFDDDAVASLYLGIIWASNANIVPAVFWMVLELYRCPSLLSKIRLLIAECSSHSFRHAIFSGPQSPQPNEIAKIPLLQSVFADAPSAGSRLRHASLRAQVCDETVWNTRAGEHPLDSFWAERFLIYPTDPRSGPVKRLGQQERSAGKIQASQVDGDAGSSKTERYVSFDGLAGFWIPFGGGL
;
A
#
# COMPACT_ATOMS: atom_id res chain seq x y z
N MET A 1 -21.81 -22.45 5.91
CA MET A 1 -20.48 -21.80 5.99
C MET A 1 -19.50 -22.71 5.29
N GLY A 2 -18.61 -22.17 4.45
CA GLY A 2 -17.56 -23.00 3.82
C GLY A 2 -16.47 -23.36 4.82
N ASP A 3 -15.70 -24.40 4.51
CA ASP A 3 -14.55 -24.80 5.32
C ASP A 3 -13.46 -23.72 5.29
N LEU A 4 -12.81 -23.50 6.43
CA LEU A 4 -11.65 -22.62 6.55
C LEU A 4 -10.37 -23.44 6.47
N TYR A 5 -9.61 -23.25 5.40
CA TYR A 5 -8.30 -23.87 5.22
C TYR A 5 -7.20 -22.86 5.55
N VAL A 6 -6.33 -23.20 6.51
CA VAL A 6 -5.16 -22.38 6.86
C VAL A 6 -3.92 -22.96 6.20
N ILE A 7 -3.46 -22.32 5.13
CA ILE A 7 -2.27 -22.72 4.38
C ILE A 7 -1.06 -21.97 4.94
N ARG A 8 -0.03 -22.72 5.40
CA ARG A 8 1.14 -22.15 6.10
C ARG A 8 2.46 -22.34 5.38
N ARG A 9 2.64 -23.42 4.61
CA ARG A 9 3.90 -23.68 3.90
C ARG A 9 4.00 -22.78 2.69
N ALA A 10 5.09 -22.04 2.53
CA ALA A 10 5.21 -21.09 1.44
C ALA A 10 5.23 -21.74 0.05
N GLU A 11 5.71 -22.98 -0.08
CA GLU A 11 5.56 -23.76 -1.32
C GLU A 11 4.09 -23.88 -1.76
N TRP A 12 3.18 -24.04 -0.79
CA TRP A 12 1.74 -24.12 -1.03
C TRP A 12 1.13 -22.73 -1.24
N VAL A 13 1.59 -21.72 -0.50
CA VAL A 13 1.16 -20.32 -0.68
C VAL A 13 1.58 -19.81 -2.07
N SER A 14 2.82 -20.07 -2.48
CA SER A 14 3.36 -19.73 -3.79
C SER A 14 2.61 -20.46 -4.91
N SER A 15 2.33 -21.76 -4.73
CA SER A 15 1.48 -22.52 -5.65
C SER A 15 0.06 -21.92 -5.73
N LEU A 16 -0.54 -21.54 -4.60
CA LEU A 16 -1.85 -20.88 -4.57
C LEU A 16 -1.85 -19.54 -5.30
N TRP A 17 -0.80 -18.73 -5.16
CA TRP A 17 -0.67 -17.45 -5.85
C TRP A 17 -0.50 -17.61 -7.36
N LYS A 18 0.20 -18.65 -7.83
CA LYS A 18 0.25 -19.01 -9.26
C LYS A 18 -1.15 -19.32 -9.81
N GLU A 19 -2.01 -19.89 -8.97
CA GLU A 19 -3.42 -20.16 -9.24
C GLU A 19 -4.35 -18.99 -8.87
N SER A 20 -3.83 -17.78 -8.66
CA SER A 20 -4.64 -16.62 -8.26
C SER A 20 -5.78 -16.31 -9.23
N VAL A 21 -5.60 -16.54 -10.53
CA VAL A 21 -6.67 -16.41 -11.54
C VAL A 21 -7.88 -17.31 -11.28
N ASN A 22 -7.69 -18.36 -10.47
CA ASN A 22 -8.73 -19.28 -10.04
C ASN A 22 -9.32 -18.95 -8.66
N SER A 23 -8.75 -17.95 -7.98
CA SER A 23 -9.21 -17.42 -6.70
C SER A 23 -10.12 -16.22 -6.91
N SER A 24 -10.86 -15.85 -5.86
CA SER A 24 -11.69 -14.64 -5.85
C SER A 24 -11.69 -14.01 -4.47
N SER A 25 -11.62 -12.68 -4.43
CA SER A 25 -11.68 -11.88 -3.21
C SER A 25 -13.08 -11.33 -2.92
N THR A 26 -14.10 -11.71 -3.69
CA THR A 26 -15.48 -11.16 -3.56
C THR A 26 -16.06 -11.31 -2.16
N LYS A 27 -15.79 -12.41 -1.45
CA LYS A 27 -16.21 -12.59 -0.04
C LYS A 27 -15.54 -11.60 0.90
N LEU A 28 -14.24 -11.33 0.70
CA LEU A 28 -13.49 -10.36 1.49
C LEU A 28 -13.97 -8.94 1.18
N HIS A 29 -14.18 -8.62 -0.10
CA HIS A 29 -14.76 -7.35 -0.52
C HIS A 29 -16.17 -7.16 0.05
N SER A 30 -17.04 -8.16 -0.04
CA SER A 30 -18.39 -8.12 0.53
C SER A 30 -18.34 -7.85 2.03
N PHE A 31 -17.44 -8.52 2.77
CA PHE A 31 -17.22 -8.23 4.18
C PHE A 31 -16.79 -6.78 4.42
N ALA A 32 -15.81 -6.26 3.67
CA ALA A 32 -15.32 -4.90 3.85
C ALA A 32 -16.41 -3.86 3.49
N PHE A 33 -17.11 -4.04 2.38
CA PHE A 33 -18.17 -3.14 1.93
C PHE A 33 -19.38 -3.14 2.86
N ASP A 34 -19.79 -4.30 3.38
CA ASP A 34 -20.86 -4.42 4.38
C ASP A 34 -20.48 -3.76 5.71
N ARG A 35 -19.29 -4.07 6.23
CA ARG A 35 -18.91 -3.77 7.61
C ARG A 35 -18.30 -2.40 7.76
N LEU A 36 -17.36 -2.06 6.87
CA LEU A 36 -16.55 -0.85 6.98
C LEU A 36 -17.18 0.26 6.17
N PHE A 37 -17.42 0.04 4.87
CA PHE A 37 -17.71 1.14 3.93
C PHE A 37 -19.20 1.50 3.80
N GLY A 38 -20.10 0.68 4.36
CA GLY A 38 -21.53 1.01 4.43
C GLY A 38 -22.29 0.82 3.12
N MET A 39 -21.87 -0.14 2.30
CA MET A 39 -22.52 -0.45 1.02
C MET A 39 -23.96 -0.98 1.23
N PRO A 40 -24.94 -0.51 0.44
CA PRO A 40 -26.31 -1.03 0.48
C PRO A 40 -26.40 -2.53 0.19
N THR A 41 -27.33 -3.22 0.87
CA THR A 41 -27.54 -4.67 0.74
C THR A 41 -27.86 -5.13 -0.69
N GLN A 42 -28.56 -4.29 -1.46
CA GLN A 42 -28.88 -4.56 -2.87
C GLN A 42 -27.61 -4.75 -3.73
N ALA A 43 -26.57 -3.92 -3.52
CA ALA A 43 -25.30 -4.04 -4.23
C ALA A 43 -24.47 -5.22 -3.69
N LEU A 44 -24.48 -5.44 -2.38
CA LEU A 44 -23.74 -6.52 -1.72
C LEU A 44 -24.13 -7.92 -2.21
N THR A 45 -25.38 -8.11 -2.62
CA THR A 45 -25.89 -9.40 -3.14
C THR A 45 -25.06 -9.88 -4.34
N TRP A 46 -24.64 -8.96 -5.22
CA TRP A 46 -23.87 -9.31 -6.41
C TRP A 46 -22.43 -9.75 -6.12
N TYR A 47 -21.85 -9.36 -4.97
CA TYR A 47 -20.58 -9.94 -4.52
C TYR A 47 -20.72 -11.39 -4.06
N ALA A 48 -21.86 -11.74 -3.47
CA ALA A 48 -22.12 -13.12 -3.06
C ALA A 48 -22.42 -14.03 -4.26
N GLU A 49 -23.05 -13.48 -5.30
CA GLU A 49 -23.44 -14.22 -6.50
C GLU A 49 -22.34 -14.31 -7.57
N ASP A 50 -21.32 -13.45 -7.52
CA ASP A 50 -20.25 -13.45 -8.51
C ASP A 50 -19.29 -14.65 -8.34
N HIS A 51 -19.41 -15.60 -9.26
CA HIS A 51 -18.55 -16.76 -9.43
C HIS A 51 -17.77 -16.72 -10.76
N SER A 52 -17.71 -15.54 -11.40
CA SER A 52 -17.06 -15.33 -12.69
C SER A 52 -15.56 -15.09 -12.61
N ARG A 53 -15.05 -14.70 -11.42
CA ARG A 53 -13.66 -14.34 -11.12
C ARG A 53 -13.17 -13.08 -11.85
N PHE A 54 -12.03 -12.55 -11.42
CA PHE A 54 -11.47 -11.29 -11.94
C PHE A 54 -10.77 -11.39 -13.31
N ALA A 55 -10.62 -12.58 -13.91
CA ALA A 55 -9.96 -12.73 -15.21
C ALA A 55 -10.79 -12.10 -16.36
N THR A 56 -10.16 -11.73 -17.48
CA THR A 56 -10.91 -11.16 -18.63
C THR A 56 -11.97 -12.12 -19.16
N LYS A 57 -11.61 -13.38 -19.40
CA LYS A 57 -12.57 -14.45 -19.70
C LYS A 57 -13.21 -14.93 -18.39
N PRO A 58 -14.54 -15.00 -18.29
CA PRO A 58 -15.19 -15.54 -17.10
C PRO A 58 -14.85 -17.02 -16.93
N HIS A 59 -14.97 -17.51 -15.69
CA HIS A 59 -14.88 -18.94 -15.42
C HIS A 59 -15.86 -19.72 -16.34
N PRO A 60 -15.46 -20.88 -16.93
CA PRO A 60 -16.29 -21.58 -17.93
C PRO A 60 -17.71 -21.92 -17.45
N ASN A 61 -17.88 -22.20 -16.16
CA ASN A 61 -19.17 -22.55 -15.57
C ASN A 61 -19.96 -21.34 -15.04
N SER A 62 -19.47 -20.12 -15.25
CA SER A 62 -20.11 -18.90 -14.75
C SER A 62 -21.33 -18.52 -15.57
N ARG A 63 -22.44 -18.25 -14.88
CA ARG A 63 -23.66 -17.67 -15.48
C ARG A 63 -23.84 -16.19 -15.16
N VAL A 64 -22.87 -15.57 -14.49
CA VAL A 64 -22.88 -14.15 -14.13
C VAL A 64 -22.88 -13.30 -15.40
N ARG A 65 -23.81 -12.34 -15.48
CA ARG A 65 -23.90 -11.41 -16.60
C ARG A 65 -22.67 -10.50 -16.66
N PRO A 66 -22.22 -10.08 -17.86
CA PRO A 66 -21.02 -9.23 -18.00
C PRO A 66 -21.02 -7.93 -17.17
N ASN A 67 -22.18 -7.35 -16.89
CA ASN A 67 -22.31 -6.14 -16.06
C ASN A 67 -22.26 -6.43 -14.54
N ASN A 68 -22.53 -7.66 -14.10
CA ASN A 68 -22.52 -8.05 -12.68
C ASN A 68 -21.28 -8.88 -12.30
N ARG A 69 -20.26 -8.90 -13.16
CA ARG A 69 -18.94 -9.48 -12.83
C ARG A 69 -18.19 -8.53 -11.90
N VAL A 70 -18.70 -8.38 -10.68
CA VAL A 70 -18.24 -7.38 -9.72
C VAL A 70 -16.74 -7.54 -9.44
N ASP A 71 -16.23 -8.76 -9.29
CA ASP A 71 -14.81 -9.04 -9.04
C ASP A 71 -13.93 -8.46 -10.15
N ARG A 72 -14.31 -8.73 -11.40
CA ARG A 72 -13.59 -8.23 -12.59
C ARG A 72 -13.64 -6.72 -12.71
N ILE A 73 -14.80 -6.12 -12.43
CA ILE A 73 -15.03 -4.68 -12.60
C ILE A 73 -14.30 -3.91 -11.50
N THR A 74 -14.44 -4.31 -10.24
CA THR A 74 -13.79 -3.65 -9.11
C THR A 74 -12.28 -3.87 -9.11
N HIS A 75 -11.77 -4.98 -9.65
CA HIS A 75 -10.33 -5.18 -9.83
C HIS A 75 -9.75 -4.29 -10.95
N GLN A 76 -10.56 -3.87 -11.93
CA GLN A 76 -10.06 -3.10 -13.07
C GLN A 76 -9.69 -1.66 -12.71
N ALA A 77 -10.47 -1.01 -11.84
CA ALA A 77 -10.23 0.41 -11.52
C ALA A 77 -8.89 0.63 -10.79
N PRO A 78 -8.55 -0.10 -9.72
CA PRO A 78 -7.25 0.00 -9.08
C PRO A 78 -6.11 -0.46 -10.01
N LYS A 79 -6.33 -1.50 -10.82
CA LYS A 79 -5.31 -1.96 -11.77
C LYS A 79 -4.96 -0.88 -12.80
N GLU A 80 -5.96 -0.23 -13.36
CA GLU A 80 -5.75 0.86 -14.32
C GLU A 80 -5.14 2.10 -13.64
N PHE A 81 -5.58 2.43 -12.43
CA PHE A 81 -5.00 3.49 -11.61
C PHE A 81 -3.50 3.28 -11.35
N LEU A 82 -3.11 2.07 -10.91
CA LEU A 82 -1.74 1.78 -10.48
C LEU A 82 -0.79 1.48 -11.64
N SER A 83 -1.30 0.92 -12.74
CA SER A 83 -0.48 0.51 -13.90
C SER A 83 -0.57 1.46 -15.09
N GLY A 84 -1.46 2.46 -15.04
CA GLY A 84 -1.68 3.39 -16.14
C GLY A 84 -0.63 4.51 -16.21
N PRO A 85 -0.58 5.29 -17.31
CA PRO A 85 0.40 6.37 -17.49
C PRO A 85 0.38 7.44 -16.38
N ALA A 86 -0.77 7.67 -15.76
CA ALA A 86 -0.94 8.63 -14.68
C ALA A 86 -0.31 8.20 -13.34
N SER A 87 0.13 6.93 -13.21
CA SER A 87 0.83 6.45 -12.01
C SER A 87 2.27 6.93 -11.95
N ALA A 88 2.93 7.16 -13.09
CA ALA A 88 4.30 7.66 -13.15
C ALA A 88 4.48 9.03 -12.43
N PRO A 89 3.68 10.07 -12.74
CA PRO A 89 3.81 11.37 -12.08
C PRO A 89 3.24 11.42 -10.65
N MET A 90 2.59 10.35 -10.16
CA MET A 90 1.97 10.34 -8.84
C MET A 90 3.00 10.50 -7.71
N SER A 91 4.17 9.85 -7.84
CA SER A 91 5.25 9.97 -6.86
C SER A 91 5.83 11.39 -6.80
N ASP A 92 5.96 12.03 -7.97
CA ASP A 92 6.48 13.39 -8.07
C ASP A 92 5.49 14.39 -7.46
N ARG A 93 4.19 14.24 -7.74
CA ARG A 93 3.14 15.04 -7.11
C ARG A 93 3.09 14.86 -5.60
N PHE A 94 3.12 13.62 -5.11
CA PHE A 94 3.16 13.36 -3.67
C PHE A 94 4.37 14.03 -3.01
N THR A 95 5.53 13.97 -3.66
CA THR A 95 6.74 14.63 -3.17
C THR A 95 6.58 16.15 -3.15
N ALA A 96 6.09 16.76 -4.23
CA ALA A 96 5.86 18.21 -4.27
C ALA A 96 4.90 18.64 -3.15
N ASN A 97 3.79 17.91 -2.97
CA ASN A 97 2.80 18.20 -1.94
C ASN A 97 3.38 18.07 -0.54
N ILE A 98 4.09 16.99 -0.20
CA ILE A 98 4.63 16.83 1.16
C ILE A 98 5.69 17.89 1.50
N VAL A 99 6.44 18.32 0.49
CA VAL A 99 7.48 19.34 0.62
C VAL A 99 6.88 20.70 0.87
N GLU A 100 5.87 21.07 0.09
CA GLU A 100 5.12 22.30 0.29
C GLU A 100 4.54 22.33 1.70
N ARG A 101 3.90 21.26 2.13
CA ARG A 101 3.34 21.13 3.48
C ARG A 101 4.41 21.30 4.57
N PHE A 102 5.55 20.63 4.43
CA PHE A 102 6.65 20.78 5.37
C PHE A 102 7.26 22.18 5.39
N SER A 103 7.29 22.89 4.25
CA SER A 103 7.75 24.29 4.19
C SER A 103 6.81 25.28 4.90
N GLN A 104 5.52 24.92 5.02
CA GLN A 104 4.51 25.70 5.73
C GLN A 104 4.52 25.45 7.25
N LEU A 105 5.20 24.39 7.71
CA LEU A 105 5.42 24.18 9.14
C LEU A 105 6.31 25.33 9.64
N LYS A 106 5.75 26.19 10.50
CA LYS A 106 6.49 27.26 11.18
C LYS A 106 7.44 26.67 12.21
N MET A 107 8.56 26.13 11.73
CA MET A 107 9.65 25.66 12.57
C MET A 107 10.64 26.80 12.75
N ASP A 108 10.78 27.26 13.99
CA ASP A 108 11.81 28.23 14.36
C ASP A 108 13.18 27.54 14.46
N ASN A 109 14.23 28.30 14.77
CA ASN A 109 15.57 27.74 15.03
C ASN A 109 15.67 26.96 16.36
N GLU A 110 14.53 26.74 17.03
CA GLU A 110 14.42 26.01 18.30
C GLU A 110 13.67 24.69 18.13
N TRP A 111 13.92 23.76 19.06
CA TRP A 111 13.23 22.48 19.08
C TRP A 111 11.73 22.66 19.30
N THR A 112 10.95 22.36 18.26
CA THR A 112 9.48 22.28 18.37
C THR A 112 9.09 20.88 18.82
N LYS A 113 8.36 20.79 19.95
CA LYS A 113 7.88 19.51 20.46
C LYS A 113 6.60 19.10 19.73
N ILE A 114 6.65 17.96 19.05
CA ILE A 114 5.48 17.25 18.52
C ILE A 114 5.23 16.05 19.43
N THR A 115 4.01 15.92 19.96
CA THR A 115 3.69 14.94 21.01
C THR A 115 3.43 13.54 20.48
N ASP A 116 2.91 13.42 19.25
CA ASP A 116 2.58 12.15 18.63
C ASP A 116 3.13 12.11 17.20
N LEU A 117 4.14 11.27 16.99
CA LEU A 117 4.79 11.10 15.69
C LEU A 117 3.87 10.41 14.67
N LEU A 118 2.97 9.54 15.11
CA LEU A 118 2.00 8.91 14.22
C LEU A 118 0.98 9.95 13.77
N GLU A 119 0.40 10.73 14.70
CA GLU A 119 -0.52 11.82 14.39
C GLU A 119 0.11 12.84 13.43
N PHE A 120 1.39 13.18 13.60
CA PHE A 120 2.11 14.02 12.66
C PHE A 120 2.07 13.49 11.22
N PHE A 121 2.38 12.20 11.02
CA PHE A 121 2.27 11.60 9.68
C PHE A 121 0.82 11.51 9.18
N GLN A 122 -0.14 11.28 10.08
CA GLN A 122 -1.56 11.26 9.75
C GLN A 122 -2.03 12.60 9.18
N VAL A 123 -1.62 13.71 9.80
CA VAL A 123 -1.97 15.09 9.42
C VAL A 123 -1.27 15.51 8.14
N GLU A 124 0.01 15.15 7.95
CA GLU A 124 0.76 15.66 6.80
C GLU A 124 0.68 14.78 5.54
N MET A 125 0.64 13.46 5.69
CA MET A 125 0.75 12.56 4.53
C MET A 125 -0.56 12.31 3.79
N ILE A 126 -1.69 12.17 4.51
CA ILE A 126 -2.97 11.85 3.85
C ILE A 126 -3.42 12.98 2.92
N PRO A 127 -3.41 14.26 3.34
CA PRO A 127 -3.74 15.35 2.41
C PRO A 127 -2.84 15.32 1.16
N ALA A 128 -1.51 15.22 1.35
CA ALA A 128 -0.56 15.18 0.25
C ALA A 128 -0.83 14.02 -0.73
N ASN A 129 -1.15 12.83 -0.22
CA ASN A 129 -1.45 11.66 -1.04
C ASN A 129 -2.82 11.76 -1.72
N LEU A 130 -3.84 12.28 -1.04
CA LEU A 130 -5.15 12.51 -1.63
C LEU A 130 -5.08 13.52 -2.78
N GLU A 131 -4.37 14.63 -2.61
CA GLU A 131 -4.21 15.62 -3.67
C GLU A 131 -3.41 15.05 -4.86
N ALA A 132 -2.38 14.24 -4.60
CA ALA A 132 -1.60 13.59 -5.65
C ALA A 132 -2.41 12.59 -6.50
N MET A 133 -3.44 11.98 -5.90
CA MET A 133 -4.30 10.95 -6.52
C MET A 133 -5.59 11.51 -7.12
N TYR A 134 -6.25 12.44 -6.42
CA TYR A 134 -7.62 12.93 -6.66
C TYR A 134 -7.70 14.43 -6.98
N GLY A 135 -6.56 15.11 -6.95
CA GLY A 135 -6.45 16.55 -7.17
C GLY A 135 -6.82 17.38 -5.93
N PRO A 136 -6.45 18.67 -5.89
CA PRO A 136 -6.69 19.56 -4.76
C PRO A 136 -8.16 19.82 -4.47
N ALA A 137 -9.03 19.73 -5.48
CA ALA A 137 -10.42 20.16 -5.35
C ALA A 137 -11.25 19.32 -4.36
N MET A 138 -10.86 18.06 -4.09
CA MET A 138 -11.55 17.25 -3.07
C MET A 138 -11.39 17.87 -1.68
N LEU A 139 -10.18 18.28 -1.31
CA LEU A 139 -9.91 18.85 0.02
C LEU A 139 -10.31 20.31 0.10
N ALA A 140 -10.25 21.06 -1.01
CA ALA A 140 -10.79 22.42 -1.06
C ALA A 140 -12.30 22.47 -0.79
N GLN A 141 -13.06 21.49 -1.31
CA GLN A 141 -14.51 21.39 -1.10
C GLN A 141 -14.87 20.74 0.25
N HIS A 142 -14.01 19.87 0.77
CA HIS A 142 -14.24 19.12 1.99
C HIS A 142 -13.00 19.13 2.91
N PRO A 143 -12.71 20.27 3.58
CA PRO A 143 -11.51 20.42 4.41
C PRO A 143 -11.41 19.39 5.56
N GLU A 144 -12.54 18.95 6.11
CA GLU A 144 -12.60 17.97 7.20
C GLU A 144 -12.43 16.51 6.74
N PHE A 145 -12.29 16.25 5.43
CA PHE A 145 -12.26 14.89 4.89
C PHE A 145 -11.18 14.02 5.52
N CYS A 146 -9.96 14.55 5.67
CA CYS A 146 -8.84 13.83 6.26
C CYS A 146 -9.04 13.54 7.76
N HIS A 147 -9.64 14.48 8.49
CA HIS A 147 -9.98 14.29 9.90
C HIS A 147 -11.02 13.18 10.06
N ASP A 148 -12.09 13.22 9.25
CA ASP A 148 -13.13 12.21 9.24
C ASP A 148 -12.59 10.83 8.82
N PHE A 149 -11.64 10.80 7.88
CA PHE A 149 -10.96 9.57 7.45
C PHE A 149 -10.29 8.88 8.63
N TRP A 150 -9.59 9.61 9.50
CA TRP A 150 -8.93 9.04 10.67
C TRP A 150 -9.90 8.64 11.78
N LEU A 151 -10.96 9.42 12.03
CA LEU A 151 -12.03 9.03 12.95
C LEU A 151 -12.72 7.73 12.51
N PHE A 152 -12.91 7.56 11.20
CA PHE A 152 -13.42 6.33 10.61
C PHE A 152 -12.41 5.18 10.74
N ASN A 153 -11.17 5.38 10.31
CA ASN A 153 -10.13 4.34 10.21
C ASN A 153 -9.63 3.84 11.58
N SER A 154 -9.61 4.70 12.60
CA SER A 154 -9.16 4.35 13.96
C SER A 154 -10.13 3.44 14.73
N SER A 155 -11.33 3.18 14.18
CA SER A 155 -12.36 2.37 14.84
C SER A 155 -12.30 0.89 14.42
N PRO A 156 -11.65 0.00 15.19
CA PRO A 156 -11.69 -1.45 14.91
C PRO A 156 -13.12 -2.03 15.03
N SER A 157 -14.02 -1.28 15.66
CA SER A 157 -15.38 -1.65 16.01
C SER A 157 -16.30 -1.89 14.80
N PHE A 158 -16.01 -1.32 13.63
CA PHE A 158 -16.76 -1.59 12.39
C PHE A 158 -16.67 -3.06 11.98
N SER A 159 -15.47 -3.64 12.02
CA SER A 159 -15.26 -5.07 11.71
C SER A 159 -16.06 -5.98 12.65
N ARG A 160 -16.31 -5.54 13.89
CA ARG A 160 -17.06 -6.23 14.94
C ARG A 160 -18.56 -5.89 14.97
N ARG A 161 -19.09 -5.10 14.02
CA ARG A 161 -20.50 -4.64 13.98
C ARG A 161 -20.98 -3.97 15.28
N PHE A 162 -20.16 -3.11 15.87
CA PHE A 162 -20.67 -2.31 16.99
C PHE A 162 -21.82 -1.42 16.51
N PRO A 163 -22.94 -1.35 17.25
CA PRO A 163 -24.09 -0.55 16.86
C PRO A 163 -23.78 0.95 16.94
N ARG A 164 -24.54 1.75 16.18
CA ARG A 164 -24.33 3.20 16.04
C ARG A 164 -24.24 3.95 17.37
N TRP A 165 -25.04 3.57 18.36
CA TRP A 165 -25.05 4.22 19.67
C TRP A 165 -23.77 3.98 20.50
N MET A 166 -22.99 2.93 20.22
CA MET A 166 -21.71 2.66 20.90
C MET A 166 -20.53 3.45 20.32
N ILE A 167 -20.57 3.72 19.01
CA ILE A 167 -19.50 4.41 18.28
C ILE A 167 -20.06 5.53 17.39
N PRO A 168 -20.87 6.46 17.93
CA PRO A 168 -21.63 7.44 17.14
C PRO A 168 -20.73 8.36 16.33
N LYS A 169 -19.56 8.73 16.87
CA LYS A 169 -18.58 9.57 16.17
C LYS A 169 -18.01 8.90 14.92
N ALA A 170 -17.71 7.60 14.99
CA ALA A 170 -17.15 6.85 13.86
C ALA A 170 -18.20 6.67 12.75
N TYR A 171 -19.46 6.39 13.10
CA TYR A 171 -20.55 6.35 12.11
C TYR A 171 -20.79 7.71 11.47
N ALA A 172 -20.81 8.79 12.25
CA ALA A 172 -20.99 10.14 11.72
C ALA A 172 -19.83 10.55 10.78
N ALA A 173 -18.58 10.20 11.12
CA ALA A 173 -17.43 10.42 10.25
C ALA A 173 -17.56 9.64 8.93
N ARG A 174 -17.92 8.36 8.98
CA ARG A 174 -18.18 7.56 7.76
C ARG A 174 -19.27 8.18 6.88
N GLU A 175 -20.37 8.63 7.48
CA GLU A 175 -21.47 9.27 6.75
C GLU A 175 -21.04 10.59 6.09
N ARG A 176 -20.20 11.40 6.76
CA ARG A 176 -19.62 12.61 6.17
C ARG A 176 -18.69 12.28 5.00
N LEU A 177 -17.82 11.28 5.13
CA LEU A 177 -16.94 10.82 4.04
C LEU A 177 -17.74 10.39 2.81
N LEU A 178 -18.76 9.54 3.01
CA LEU A 178 -19.65 9.10 1.93
C LEU A 178 -20.40 10.30 1.32
N GLY A 179 -20.84 11.25 2.15
CA GLY A 179 -21.46 12.49 1.72
C GLY A 179 -20.55 13.33 0.82
N SER A 180 -19.30 13.54 1.22
CA SER A 180 -18.28 14.27 0.44
C SER A 180 -18.00 13.62 -0.91
N ILE A 181 -17.84 12.29 -0.93
CA ILE A 181 -17.61 11.54 -2.17
C ILE A 181 -18.80 11.72 -3.13
N LYS A 182 -20.03 11.54 -2.64
CA LYS A 182 -21.24 11.73 -3.45
C LYS A 182 -21.39 13.16 -3.95
N HIS A 183 -21.12 14.14 -3.09
CA HIS A 183 -21.19 15.55 -3.46
C HIS A 183 -20.25 15.85 -4.62
N ARG A 184 -18.99 15.40 -4.54
CA ARG A 184 -18.00 15.59 -5.61
C ARG A 184 -18.37 14.86 -6.90
N GLN A 185 -18.86 13.62 -6.82
CA GLN A 185 -19.34 12.88 -8.00
C GLN A 185 -20.50 13.61 -8.70
N LYS A 186 -21.48 14.10 -7.93
CA LYS A 186 -22.61 14.88 -8.46
C LYS A 186 -22.14 16.20 -9.07
N TYR A 187 -21.21 16.89 -8.42
CA TYR A 187 -20.63 18.14 -8.92
C TYR A 187 -19.95 17.93 -10.28
N ILE A 188 -19.14 16.88 -10.43
CA ILE A 188 -18.49 16.50 -11.70
C ILE A 188 -19.53 16.17 -12.78
N ALA A 189 -20.58 15.44 -12.42
CA ALA A 189 -21.64 15.07 -13.36
C ALA A 189 -22.45 16.26 -13.85
N SER A 190 -22.75 17.24 -12.97
CA SER A 190 -23.63 18.37 -13.28
C SER A 190 -22.95 19.51 -14.03
N HIS A 191 -21.66 19.75 -13.80
CA HIS A 191 -20.97 20.92 -14.36
C HIS A 191 -20.35 20.68 -15.74
N ASN A 192 -20.53 19.49 -16.34
CA ASN A 192 -19.93 19.12 -17.62
C ASN A 192 -18.45 19.56 -17.69
N ILE A 193 -17.72 19.47 -16.57
CA ILE A 193 -16.40 20.07 -16.37
C ILE A 193 -15.55 19.70 -17.58
N SER A 194 -15.38 20.68 -18.46
CA SER A 194 -14.68 20.53 -19.71
C SER A 194 -13.21 20.27 -19.43
N MET A 195 -12.55 19.62 -20.38
CA MET A 195 -11.15 19.23 -20.38
C MET A 195 -10.23 20.47 -20.36
N GLU A 196 -10.26 21.28 -19.30
CA GLU A 196 -9.33 22.40 -19.20
C GLU A 196 -7.95 21.87 -18.81
N GLU A 197 -7.11 21.79 -19.83
CA GLU A 197 -5.69 21.46 -19.74
C GLU A 197 -4.96 22.73 -19.27
N GLY A 198 -4.58 22.74 -17.99
CA GLY A 198 -3.76 23.77 -17.40
C GLY A 198 -2.96 23.19 -16.24
N PRO A 199 -1.70 23.60 -16.03
CA PRO A 199 -0.89 23.11 -14.92
C PRO A 199 -1.57 23.47 -13.58
N GLY A 200 -1.86 22.44 -12.78
CA GLY A 200 -2.62 22.56 -11.52
C GLY A 200 -4.12 22.24 -11.64
N CYS A 201 -4.60 21.85 -12.82
CA CYS A 201 -5.94 21.28 -13.00
C CYS A 201 -5.98 19.81 -12.55
N ASP A 202 -7.13 19.36 -12.04
CA ASP A 202 -7.41 17.95 -11.75
C ASP A 202 -7.29 17.03 -13.01
N SER A 203 -7.11 17.59 -14.22
CA SER A 203 -6.99 16.82 -15.47
C SER A 203 -5.75 15.92 -15.51
N ASP A 204 -4.66 16.30 -14.83
CA ASP A 204 -3.39 15.56 -14.86
C ASP A 204 -3.27 14.45 -13.79
N VAL A 205 -4.22 14.35 -12.86
CA VAL A 205 -4.29 13.25 -11.89
C VAL A 205 -5.08 12.07 -12.47
N TYR A 206 -4.86 10.86 -11.94
CA TYR A 206 -5.61 9.70 -12.43
C TYR A 206 -7.11 9.84 -12.15
N TRP A 207 -7.49 10.17 -10.91
CA TRP A 207 -8.89 10.39 -10.53
C TRP A 207 -9.37 11.79 -10.92
N SER A 208 -9.11 12.17 -12.16
CA SER A 208 -9.64 13.37 -12.80
C SER A 208 -11.16 13.27 -12.97
N PRO A 209 -11.86 14.39 -13.24
CA PRO A 209 -13.29 14.38 -13.52
C PRO A 209 -13.72 13.37 -14.60
N SER A 210 -12.93 13.21 -15.66
CA SER A 210 -13.22 12.28 -16.76
C SER A 210 -13.11 10.82 -16.33
N THR A 211 -12.06 10.47 -15.59
CA THR A 211 -11.87 9.11 -15.05
C THR A 211 -12.92 8.78 -14.00
N ILE A 212 -13.24 9.73 -13.11
CA ILE A 212 -14.32 9.57 -12.12
C ILE A 212 -15.65 9.32 -12.83
N LYS A 213 -16.00 10.12 -13.84
CA LYS A 213 -17.23 9.94 -14.63
C LYS A 213 -17.27 8.57 -15.32
N LYS A 214 -16.16 8.16 -15.97
CA LYS A 214 -16.03 6.85 -16.62
C LYS A 214 -16.34 5.70 -15.66
N TRP A 215 -15.73 5.72 -14.47
CA TRP A 215 -15.90 4.67 -13.48
C TRP A 215 -17.25 4.74 -12.78
N HIS A 216 -17.74 5.94 -12.47
CA HIS A 216 -19.08 6.17 -11.90
C HIS A 216 -20.16 5.56 -12.81
N ASP A 217 -20.14 5.91 -14.10
CA ASP A 217 -21.07 5.36 -15.10
C ASP A 217 -20.92 3.84 -15.24
N ARG A 218 -19.70 3.31 -15.09
CA ARG A 218 -19.47 1.86 -15.15
C ARG A 218 -20.06 1.14 -13.94
N PHE A 219 -19.92 1.71 -12.75
CA PHE A 219 -20.45 1.11 -11.52
C PHE A 219 -21.97 1.21 -11.44
N LEU A 220 -22.58 2.33 -11.87
CA LEU A 220 -24.04 2.47 -11.92
C LEU A 220 -24.73 1.50 -12.92
N ARG A 221 -23.99 0.94 -13.87
CA ARG A 221 -24.51 -0.11 -14.78
C ARG A 221 -24.51 -1.52 -14.16
N MET A 222 -23.94 -1.68 -12.98
CA MET A 222 -24.00 -2.92 -12.22
C MET A 222 -25.37 -2.97 -11.53
N ASP A 223 -26.03 -4.11 -11.58
CA ASP A 223 -27.38 -4.23 -11.02
C ASP A 223 -27.35 -3.92 -9.50
N GLY A 224 -28.33 -3.17 -8.99
CA GLY A 224 -28.39 -2.80 -7.57
C GLY A 224 -27.34 -1.79 -7.09
N PHE A 225 -26.50 -1.22 -7.96
CA PHE A 225 -25.59 -0.14 -7.61
C PHE A 225 -26.24 1.23 -7.86
N ASP A 226 -26.48 1.96 -6.78
CA ASP A 226 -26.87 3.37 -6.78
C ASP A 226 -25.69 4.26 -6.35
N ASP A 227 -25.92 5.57 -6.26
CA ASP A 227 -24.89 6.53 -5.81
C ASP A 227 -24.30 6.18 -4.43
N ASP A 228 -25.08 5.56 -3.53
CA ASP A 228 -24.60 5.15 -2.20
C ASP A 228 -23.65 3.94 -2.29
N ALA A 229 -23.97 2.95 -3.13
CA ALA A 229 -23.09 1.83 -3.42
C ALA A 229 -21.79 2.29 -4.10
N VAL A 230 -21.89 3.22 -5.06
CA VAL A 230 -20.72 3.76 -5.75
C VAL A 230 -19.85 4.59 -4.81
N ALA A 231 -20.42 5.41 -3.94
CA ALA A 231 -19.64 6.13 -2.92
C ALA A 231 -18.91 5.19 -1.96
N SER A 232 -19.55 4.07 -1.59
CA SER A 232 -18.93 3.03 -0.76
C SER A 232 -17.75 2.35 -1.46
N LEU A 233 -17.83 2.10 -2.77
CA LEU A 233 -16.72 1.62 -3.59
C LEU A 233 -15.53 2.58 -3.55
N TYR A 234 -15.77 3.86 -3.83
CA TYR A 234 -14.73 4.89 -3.82
C TYR A 234 -14.10 5.07 -2.45
N LEU A 235 -14.88 5.02 -1.37
CA LEU A 235 -14.34 5.04 0.00
C LEU A 235 -13.40 3.84 0.23
N GLY A 236 -13.74 2.66 -0.29
CA GLY A 236 -12.87 1.48 -0.25
C GLY A 236 -11.54 1.70 -0.98
N ILE A 237 -11.56 2.31 -2.17
CA ILE A 237 -10.35 2.63 -2.95
C ILE A 237 -9.48 3.67 -2.23
N ILE A 238 -10.11 4.74 -1.71
CA ILE A 238 -9.43 5.77 -0.92
C ILE A 238 -8.79 5.15 0.32
N TRP A 239 -9.53 4.32 1.06
CA TRP A 239 -9.03 3.64 2.24
C TRP A 239 -7.86 2.72 1.92
N ALA A 240 -7.99 1.87 0.91
CA ALA A 240 -6.94 0.96 0.46
C ALA A 240 -5.63 1.66 0.12
N SER A 241 -5.73 2.85 -0.49
CA SER A 241 -4.59 3.65 -0.95
C SER A 241 -3.92 4.48 0.16
N ASN A 242 -4.59 4.69 1.30
CA ASN A 242 -4.13 5.63 2.34
C ASN A 242 -3.95 5.00 3.73
N ALA A 243 -4.79 4.05 4.13
CA ALA A 243 -4.79 3.50 5.49
C ALA A 243 -3.48 2.79 5.85
N ASN A 244 -2.79 2.29 4.83
CA ASN A 244 -1.55 1.57 4.96
C ASN A 244 -0.35 2.53 5.00
N ILE A 245 -0.23 3.49 4.08
CA ILE A 245 1.03 4.22 3.86
C ILE A 245 1.59 4.89 5.12
N VAL A 246 0.71 5.45 5.97
CA VAL A 246 1.10 6.16 7.19
C VAL A 246 1.76 5.25 8.22
N PRO A 247 1.16 4.11 8.63
CA PRO A 247 1.85 3.13 9.46
C PRO A 247 3.20 2.67 8.92
N ALA A 248 3.34 2.46 7.60
CA ALA A 248 4.63 2.05 7.03
C ALA A 248 5.71 3.11 7.20
N VAL A 249 5.40 4.37 6.89
CA VAL A 249 6.35 5.47 7.07
C VAL A 249 6.67 5.70 8.54
N PHE A 250 5.67 5.62 9.42
CA PHE A 250 5.88 5.71 10.87
C PHE A 250 6.92 4.69 11.36
N TRP A 251 6.75 3.40 11.04
CA TRP A 251 7.68 2.35 11.47
C TRP A 251 9.07 2.54 10.86
N MET A 252 9.13 2.88 9.57
CA MET A 252 10.39 3.14 8.89
C MET A 252 11.17 4.28 9.58
N VAL A 253 10.50 5.41 9.81
CA VAL A 253 11.12 6.59 10.42
C VAL A 253 11.53 6.32 11.86
N LEU A 254 10.68 5.63 12.63
CA LEU A 254 11.00 5.25 14.01
C LEU A 254 12.28 4.42 14.08
N GLU A 255 12.42 3.38 13.24
CA GLU A 255 13.62 2.53 13.24
C GLU A 255 14.87 3.29 12.80
N LEU A 256 14.74 4.24 11.86
CA LEU A 256 15.85 5.10 11.45
C LEU A 256 16.34 5.99 12.60
N TYR A 257 15.44 6.68 13.29
CA TYR A 257 15.82 7.57 14.40
C TYR A 257 16.34 6.82 15.64
N ARG A 258 15.96 5.54 15.81
CA ARG A 258 16.50 4.69 16.88
C ARG A 258 17.97 4.29 16.67
N CYS A 259 18.49 4.39 15.44
CA CYS A 259 19.84 3.99 15.09
C CYS A 259 20.61 5.16 14.44
N PRO A 260 21.33 6.00 15.23
CA PRO A 260 22.02 7.17 14.71
C PRO A 260 23.07 6.88 13.62
N SER A 261 23.74 5.73 13.70
CA SER A 261 24.72 5.29 12.70
C SER A 261 24.04 4.97 11.36
N LEU A 262 22.90 4.26 11.38
CA LEU A 262 22.10 3.98 10.19
C LEU A 262 21.54 5.27 9.58
N LEU A 263 20.98 6.16 10.41
CA LEU A 263 20.47 7.45 9.95
C LEU A 263 21.57 8.28 9.27
N SER A 264 22.77 8.29 9.84
CA SER A 264 23.92 9.00 9.28
C SER A 264 24.34 8.39 7.93
N LYS A 265 24.40 7.06 7.83
CA LYS A 265 24.69 6.33 6.59
C LYS A 265 23.67 6.64 5.49
N ILE A 266 22.37 6.66 5.80
CA ILE A 266 21.33 6.95 4.81
C ILE A 266 21.37 8.42 4.37
N ARG A 267 21.60 9.36 5.28
CA ARG A 267 21.77 10.77 4.92
C ARG A 267 22.94 10.99 3.97
N LEU A 268 24.05 10.28 4.16
CA LEU A 268 25.18 10.30 3.24
C LEU A 268 24.80 9.73 1.87
N LEU A 269 24.13 8.59 1.79
CA LEU A 269 23.69 8.00 0.52
C LEU A 269 22.71 8.92 -0.23
N ILE A 270 21.79 9.58 0.47
CA ILE A 270 20.88 10.57 -0.13
C ILE A 270 21.66 11.80 -0.62
N ALA A 271 22.66 12.25 0.14
CA ALA A 271 23.53 13.34 -0.25
C ALA A 271 24.37 12.98 -1.49
N GLU A 272 24.79 11.73 -1.67
CA GLU A 272 25.49 11.25 -2.87
C GLU A 272 24.58 11.23 -4.11
N CYS A 273 23.28 11.00 -3.94
CA CYS A 273 22.28 11.18 -5.00
C CYS A 273 22.05 12.66 -5.38
N SER A 274 22.57 13.60 -4.57
CA SER A 274 22.45 15.04 -4.76
C SER A 274 23.81 15.61 -5.16
N SER A 275 23.86 16.60 -6.04
CA SER A 275 25.16 17.19 -6.42
C SER A 275 25.85 17.95 -5.27
N HIS A 276 25.20 18.19 -4.12
CA HIS A 276 25.68 19.04 -3.00
C HIS A 276 25.35 18.48 -1.59
N SER A 277 26.08 18.99 -0.59
CA SER A 277 25.93 18.67 0.84
C SER A 277 24.49 18.88 1.36
N PHE A 278 23.99 17.90 2.11
CA PHE A 278 22.65 17.75 2.72
C PHE A 278 22.09 18.97 3.50
N ARG A 279 22.87 20.04 3.67
CA ARG A 279 22.59 21.12 4.61
C ARG A 279 21.59 22.18 4.13
N HIS A 280 21.32 22.33 2.84
CA HIS A 280 20.28 23.27 2.39
C HIS A 280 19.56 22.79 1.11
N ALA A 281 18.22 22.80 1.17
CA ALA A 281 17.27 22.61 0.08
C ALA A 281 17.15 21.18 -0.51
N ILE A 282 16.58 20.24 0.27
CA ILE A 282 16.31 18.89 -0.26
C ILE A 282 15.17 18.88 -1.28
N PHE A 283 14.32 19.91 -1.41
CA PHE A 283 13.12 19.74 -2.25
C PHE A 283 12.56 20.96 -2.98
N SER A 284 13.29 22.06 -3.12
CA SER A 284 12.74 23.29 -3.72
C SER A 284 13.59 23.87 -4.85
N GLY A 285 14.56 23.11 -5.37
CA GLY A 285 15.42 23.56 -6.46
C GLY A 285 15.59 22.52 -7.56
N PRO A 286 15.96 22.94 -8.79
CA PRO A 286 16.22 22.03 -9.92
C PRO A 286 17.39 21.06 -9.69
N GLN A 287 18.12 21.20 -8.57
CA GLN A 287 19.27 20.38 -8.18
C GLN A 287 18.97 19.43 -7.01
N SER A 288 17.73 19.39 -6.53
CA SER A 288 17.30 18.47 -5.47
C SER A 288 17.31 17.01 -5.97
N PRO A 289 17.67 16.03 -5.12
CA PRO A 289 17.64 14.62 -5.50
C PRO A 289 16.23 14.20 -5.88
N GLN A 290 16.09 13.59 -7.05
CA GLN A 290 14.79 13.14 -7.54
C GLN A 290 14.29 11.97 -6.67
N PRO A 291 13.00 11.92 -6.29
CA PRO A 291 12.44 10.83 -5.49
C PRO A 291 12.75 9.44 -6.05
N ASN A 292 12.74 9.31 -7.38
CA ASN A 292 13.05 8.07 -8.08
C ASN A 292 14.51 7.62 -7.89
N GLU A 293 15.46 8.54 -7.70
CA GLU A 293 16.86 8.19 -7.40
C GLU A 293 17.02 7.75 -5.94
N ILE A 294 16.36 8.44 -5.01
CA ILE A 294 16.32 8.04 -3.59
C ILE A 294 15.69 6.66 -3.43
N ALA A 295 14.60 6.39 -4.16
CA ALA A 295 13.90 5.11 -4.14
C ALA A 295 14.75 3.94 -4.69
N LYS A 296 15.82 4.21 -5.45
CA LYS A 296 16.76 3.20 -5.95
C LYS A 296 17.86 2.84 -4.95
N ILE A 297 18.03 3.60 -3.86
CA ILE A 297 19.05 3.31 -2.84
C ILE A 297 18.77 1.93 -2.21
N PRO A 298 19.62 0.91 -2.40
CA PRO A 298 19.31 -0.45 -1.95
C PRO A 298 19.09 -0.55 -0.44
N LEU A 299 19.89 0.19 0.34
CA LEU A 299 19.75 0.22 1.80
C LEU A 299 18.39 0.78 2.22
N LEU A 300 17.90 1.83 1.56
CA LEU A 300 16.60 2.43 1.89
C LEU A 300 15.45 1.47 1.53
N GLN A 301 15.56 0.76 0.40
CA GLN A 301 14.61 -0.29 0.02
C GLN A 301 14.58 -1.43 1.04
N SER A 302 15.75 -1.87 1.53
CA SER A 302 15.85 -2.91 2.57
C SER A 302 15.27 -2.44 3.91
N VAL A 303 15.52 -1.18 4.30
CA VAL A 303 14.89 -0.58 5.49
C VAL A 303 13.37 -0.55 5.34
N PHE A 304 12.84 -0.09 4.20
CA PHE A 304 11.40 -0.07 3.95
C PHE A 304 10.79 -1.49 3.98
N ALA A 305 11.49 -2.48 3.44
CA ALA A 305 11.03 -3.86 3.42
C ALA A 305 11.01 -4.52 4.81
N ASP A 306 11.95 -4.16 5.70
CA ASP A 306 12.08 -4.76 7.03
C ASP A 306 11.46 -3.93 8.18
N ALA A 307 11.22 -2.63 7.99
CA ALA A 307 10.53 -1.79 8.99
C ALA A 307 9.18 -2.36 9.44
N PRO A 308 8.37 -2.98 8.55
CA PRO A 308 7.18 -3.70 8.96
C PRO A 308 7.49 -4.89 9.88
N SER A 309 8.62 -5.58 9.77
CA SER A 309 9.00 -6.71 10.65
C SER A 309 9.10 -6.29 12.11
N ALA A 310 9.53 -5.06 12.40
CA ALA A 310 9.53 -4.50 13.76
C ALA A 310 8.10 -4.21 14.28
N GLY A 311 7.24 -3.64 13.44
CA GLY A 311 5.82 -3.42 13.74
C GLY A 311 4.97 -4.70 13.79
N SER A 312 5.52 -5.84 13.36
CA SER A 312 4.82 -7.14 13.30
C SER A 312 4.44 -7.71 14.67
N ARG A 313 4.97 -7.13 15.77
CA ARG A 313 4.47 -7.38 17.13
C ARG A 313 2.96 -7.14 17.25
N LEU A 314 2.38 -6.31 16.38
CA LEU A 314 0.97 -5.89 16.38
C LEU A 314 0.16 -6.36 15.15
N ARG A 315 0.73 -7.17 14.24
CA ARG A 315 0.02 -7.63 13.02
C ARG A 315 -0.83 -8.90 13.24
N HIS A 316 -1.85 -9.06 12.38
CA HIS A 316 -2.68 -10.27 12.26
C HIS A 316 -1.85 -11.56 12.25
N ALA A 317 -2.30 -12.56 13.02
CA ALA A 317 -1.59 -13.82 13.26
C ALA A 317 -1.21 -14.61 12.00
N SER A 318 -1.90 -14.41 10.87
CA SER A 318 -1.67 -15.13 9.61
C SER A 318 -0.38 -14.73 8.88
N LEU A 319 -0.02 -13.44 8.83
CA LEU A 319 1.27 -13.01 8.26
C LEU A 319 2.45 -13.28 9.20
N ARG A 320 2.19 -13.30 10.52
CA ARG A 320 3.24 -13.51 11.53
C ARG A 320 3.91 -14.87 11.39
N ALA A 321 3.16 -15.92 11.07
CA ALA A 321 3.71 -17.27 10.92
C ALA A 321 4.75 -17.37 9.79
N GLN A 322 4.57 -16.62 8.70
CA GLN A 322 5.45 -16.66 7.52
C GLN A 322 6.65 -15.72 7.66
N VAL A 323 6.44 -14.52 8.22
CA VAL A 323 7.50 -13.51 8.40
C VAL A 323 8.44 -13.88 9.57
N CYS A 324 7.99 -14.74 10.50
CA CYS A 324 8.80 -15.22 11.63
C CYS A 324 9.27 -16.68 11.46
N ASP A 325 9.33 -17.21 10.23
CA ASP A 325 9.84 -18.57 9.99
C ASP A 325 11.39 -18.61 9.90
N GLU A 326 12.03 -18.99 11.00
CA GLU A 326 13.49 -19.11 11.07
C GLU A 326 14.06 -20.21 10.18
N THR A 327 13.27 -21.16 9.66
CA THR A 327 13.79 -22.18 8.73
C THR A 327 14.14 -21.58 7.37
N VAL A 328 13.57 -20.42 7.06
CA VAL A 328 13.67 -19.77 5.76
C VAL A 328 14.43 -18.46 5.87
N TRP A 329 13.99 -17.59 6.78
CA TRP A 329 14.59 -16.28 6.92
C TRP A 329 15.99 -16.36 7.50
N ASN A 330 16.87 -15.56 6.92
CA ASN A 330 18.22 -15.41 7.41
C ASN A 330 18.22 -14.58 8.71
N THR A 331 18.66 -15.20 9.79
CA THR A 331 18.88 -14.54 11.09
C THR A 331 20.35 -14.24 11.35
N ARG A 332 21.23 -14.51 10.37
CA ARG A 332 22.69 -14.43 10.48
C ARG A 332 23.20 -15.19 11.72
N ALA A 333 22.84 -16.46 11.81
CA ALA A 333 23.15 -17.33 12.96
C ALA A 333 22.63 -16.78 14.31
N GLY A 334 21.48 -16.10 14.30
CA GLY A 334 20.83 -15.56 15.49
C GLY A 334 21.24 -14.13 15.87
N GLU A 335 22.20 -13.51 15.16
CA GLU A 335 22.58 -12.11 15.37
C GLU A 335 21.41 -11.15 15.10
N HIS A 336 20.51 -11.52 14.19
CA HIS A 336 19.36 -10.71 13.77
C HIS A 336 18.05 -11.53 13.84
N PRO A 337 17.45 -11.68 15.04
CA PRO A 337 16.15 -12.33 15.22
C PRO A 337 15.06 -11.73 14.33
N LEU A 338 14.04 -12.53 13.99
CA LEU A 338 12.96 -12.11 13.08
C LEU A 338 11.95 -11.15 13.70
N ASP A 339 11.96 -11.00 15.03
CA ASP A 339 11.18 -10.03 15.78
C ASP A 339 11.94 -8.72 16.05
N SER A 340 13.10 -8.57 15.40
CA SER A 340 13.98 -7.41 15.46
C SER A 340 14.22 -6.83 14.07
N PHE A 341 14.36 -5.50 14.03
CA PHE A 341 14.70 -4.78 12.81
C PHE A 341 16.16 -5.04 12.41
N TRP A 342 16.36 -5.41 11.15
CA TRP A 342 17.67 -5.52 10.50
C TRP A 342 17.65 -4.78 9.17
N ALA A 343 18.17 -3.55 9.18
CA ALA A 343 18.20 -2.64 8.02
C ALA A 343 18.79 -3.25 6.75
N GLU A 344 19.68 -4.25 6.88
CA GLU A 344 20.37 -4.88 5.75
C GLU A 344 19.82 -6.26 5.40
N ARG A 345 18.69 -6.68 5.98
CA ARG A 345 18.10 -8.03 5.80
C ARG A 345 17.88 -8.40 4.34
N PHE A 346 17.45 -7.44 3.52
CA PHE A 346 17.16 -7.67 2.10
C PHE A 346 18.35 -7.37 1.20
N LEU A 347 19.50 -6.97 1.75
CA LEU A 347 20.71 -6.69 0.98
C LEU A 347 21.51 -7.95 0.73
N ILE A 348 21.84 -8.18 -0.54
CA ILE A 348 22.84 -9.15 -0.96
C ILE A 348 24.16 -8.41 -1.19
N TYR A 349 25.19 -8.89 -0.50
CA TYR A 349 26.59 -8.54 -0.72
C TYR A 349 27.25 -9.69 -1.49
N PRO A 350 27.73 -9.48 -2.73
CA PRO A 350 28.39 -10.53 -3.51
C PRO A 350 29.57 -11.19 -2.78
N THR A 351 30.24 -10.45 -1.89
CA THR A 351 31.38 -10.89 -1.09
C THR A 351 31.02 -11.54 0.24
N ASP A 352 29.77 -11.43 0.71
CA ASP A 352 29.31 -12.09 1.94
C ASP A 352 28.26 -13.16 1.61
N PRO A 353 28.62 -14.45 1.63
CA PRO A 353 27.67 -15.54 1.34
C PRO A 353 26.57 -15.67 2.42
N ARG A 354 26.72 -15.00 3.58
CA ARG A 354 25.71 -14.94 4.64
C ARG A 354 24.73 -13.77 4.48
N SER A 355 24.82 -13.01 3.40
CA SER A 355 23.91 -11.89 3.10
C SER A 355 22.62 -12.35 2.40
N GLY A 356 21.62 -11.47 2.40
CA GLY A 356 20.32 -11.69 1.80
C GLY A 356 19.26 -12.21 2.78
N PRO A 357 17.98 -12.14 2.39
CA PRO A 357 16.86 -12.35 3.31
C PRO A 357 16.58 -13.83 3.60
N VAL A 358 16.99 -14.74 2.71
CA VAL A 358 16.75 -16.20 2.81
C VAL A 358 18.08 -16.93 3.06
N LYS A 359 18.03 -18.00 3.86
CA LYS A 359 19.16 -18.93 4.04
C LYS A 359 19.49 -19.62 2.70
N ARG A 360 20.72 -19.49 2.21
CA ARG A 360 21.15 -20.20 0.98
C ARG A 360 21.31 -21.70 1.25
N LEU A 361 20.93 -22.54 0.28
CA LEU A 361 21.17 -23.98 0.27
C LEU A 361 22.68 -24.22 0.48
N GLY A 362 23.04 -24.89 1.59
CA GLY A 362 24.40 -25.00 2.12
C GLY A 362 24.55 -24.51 3.57
N GLN A 363 23.65 -23.64 4.05
CA GLN A 363 23.53 -23.31 5.48
C GLN A 363 22.51 -24.20 6.23
N GLN A 364 21.64 -24.91 5.50
CA GLN A 364 20.72 -25.90 6.06
C GLN A 364 21.44 -27.15 6.62
N GLU A 365 22.65 -27.46 6.15
CA GLU A 365 23.34 -28.72 6.48
C GLU A 365 24.25 -28.67 7.72
N ARG A 366 24.40 -27.54 8.43
CA ARG A 366 25.18 -27.52 9.67
C ARG A 366 24.45 -28.11 10.89
N SER A 367 23.20 -28.55 10.73
CA SER A 367 22.40 -29.17 11.80
C SER A 367 22.01 -30.63 11.55
N ALA A 368 22.30 -31.20 10.38
CA ALA A 368 22.11 -32.63 10.11
C ALA A 368 23.07 -33.07 9.01
N GLY A 369 23.89 -34.08 9.30
CA GLY A 369 25.03 -34.45 8.46
C GLY A 369 24.69 -35.12 7.11
N LYS A 370 25.61 -34.91 6.16
CA LYS A 370 25.89 -35.61 4.89
C LYS A 370 24.69 -35.80 3.93
N ILE A 371 24.78 -35.29 2.70
CA ILE A 371 25.25 -35.98 1.46
C ILE A 371 25.13 -35.05 0.23
N GLN A 372 26.22 -35.01 -0.55
CA GLN A 372 26.41 -34.71 -1.98
C GLN A 372 25.60 -33.62 -2.70
N ALA A 373 26.36 -32.64 -3.19
CA ALA A 373 25.96 -31.61 -4.14
C ALA A 373 25.56 -32.18 -5.51
N SER A 374 24.33 -31.91 -5.93
CA SER A 374 23.94 -31.88 -7.34
C SER A 374 23.85 -30.43 -7.78
N GLN A 375 24.66 -30.05 -8.77
CA GLN A 375 24.65 -28.75 -9.42
C GLN A 375 23.26 -28.47 -10.01
N VAL A 376 22.68 -27.34 -9.64
CA VAL A 376 21.57 -26.72 -10.38
C VAL A 376 22.18 -25.55 -11.13
N ASP A 377 22.37 -25.74 -12.43
CA ASP A 377 22.72 -24.69 -13.37
C ASP A 377 21.61 -23.63 -13.38
N GLY A 378 21.95 -22.44 -12.92
CA GLY A 378 21.14 -21.24 -12.97
C GLY A 378 21.93 -20.14 -13.66
N ASP A 379 21.55 -19.90 -14.91
CA ASP A 379 21.95 -18.87 -15.86
C ASP A 379 22.84 -17.73 -15.31
N ALA A 380 24.11 -17.74 -15.73
CA ALA A 380 25.10 -16.72 -15.43
C ALA A 380 24.85 -15.45 -16.28
N GLY A 381 23.90 -14.61 -15.84
CA GLY A 381 23.61 -13.31 -16.45
C GLY A 381 23.97 -12.15 -15.53
N SER A 382 25.15 -11.54 -15.75
CA SER A 382 25.71 -10.35 -15.08
C SER A 382 26.24 -10.56 -13.64
N SER A 383 27.57 -10.60 -13.52
CA SER A 383 28.29 -10.50 -12.25
C SER A 383 28.01 -9.14 -11.60
N LYS A 384 26.96 -9.05 -10.78
CA LYS A 384 26.70 -7.87 -9.92
C LYS A 384 27.87 -7.71 -8.95
N THR A 385 28.72 -6.71 -9.19
CA THR A 385 29.87 -6.36 -8.34
C THR A 385 29.47 -5.51 -7.13
N GLU A 386 28.31 -4.85 -7.19
CA GLU A 386 27.79 -4.00 -6.13
C GLU A 386 26.68 -4.68 -5.32
N ARG A 387 26.49 -4.22 -4.08
CA ARG A 387 25.39 -4.67 -3.22
C ARG A 387 24.04 -4.28 -3.82
N TYR A 388 23.04 -5.15 -3.71
CA TYR A 388 21.71 -4.90 -4.25
C TYR A 388 20.62 -5.48 -3.34
N VAL A 389 19.41 -4.95 -3.43
CA VAL A 389 18.24 -5.53 -2.73
C VAL A 389 17.75 -6.77 -3.50
N SER A 390 17.37 -7.82 -2.79
CA SER A 390 16.72 -8.98 -3.39
C SER A 390 15.48 -9.39 -2.59
N PHE A 391 14.45 -9.77 -3.31
CA PHE A 391 13.23 -10.39 -2.79
C PHE A 391 13.11 -11.85 -3.24
N ASP A 392 14.18 -12.39 -3.82
CA ASP A 392 14.19 -13.74 -4.39
C ASP A 392 14.03 -14.78 -3.28
N GLY A 393 13.24 -15.82 -3.55
CA GLY A 393 12.93 -16.86 -2.56
C GLY A 393 11.92 -16.46 -1.49
N LEU A 394 11.38 -15.24 -1.52
CA LEU A 394 10.37 -14.78 -0.54
C LEU A 394 8.91 -15.02 -0.96
N ALA A 395 8.69 -15.64 -2.13
CA ALA A 395 7.36 -15.98 -2.59
C ALA A 395 6.64 -16.88 -1.56
N GLY A 396 5.51 -16.41 -1.04
CA GLY A 396 4.73 -17.08 -0.01
C GLY A 396 5.23 -16.89 1.43
N PHE A 397 6.31 -16.12 1.64
CA PHE A 397 6.86 -15.78 2.96
C PHE A 397 6.78 -14.29 3.30
N TRP A 398 6.82 -13.43 2.28
CA TRP A 398 6.79 -11.99 2.44
C TRP A 398 5.78 -11.37 1.47
N ILE A 399 5.03 -10.40 1.97
CA ILE A 399 4.14 -9.55 1.18
C ILE A 399 4.57 -8.11 1.48
N PRO A 400 4.92 -7.31 0.44
CA PRO A 400 5.26 -5.91 0.66
C PRO A 400 4.07 -5.21 1.30
N PHE A 401 4.39 -4.23 2.13
CA PHE A 401 3.38 -3.39 2.73
C PHE A 401 2.58 -2.66 1.62
N GLY A 402 1.25 -2.84 1.59
CA GLY A 402 0.37 -2.33 0.52
C GLY A 402 0.20 -3.26 -0.70
N GLY A 403 0.97 -4.35 -0.82
CA GLY A 403 0.91 -5.28 -1.96
C GLY A 403 -0.17 -6.36 -1.89
N GLY A 404 -1.19 -6.18 -1.05
CA GLY A 404 -2.24 -7.17 -0.77
C GLY A 404 -3.63 -6.81 -1.33
N LEU A 405 -3.70 -5.94 -2.35
CA LEU A 405 -4.95 -5.51 -2.98
C LEU A 405 -5.26 -6.29 -4.27
#